data_AF-A0A4Z0ZZ34-F1
#
_entry.id   AF-A0A4Z0ZZ34-F1
#
_cell.length_a   1.000
_cell.length_b   1.000
_cell.length_c   1.000
_cell.angle_alpha   90.00
_cell.angle_beta   90.00
_cell.angle_gamma   90.00
#
_symmetry.space_group_name_H-M   'P 1'
#
loop_
_entity.id
_entity.type
_entity.pdbx_description
1 polymer ?
#
loop_
_entity_poly.entity_id
_entity_poly.type
_entity_poly.pdbx_seq_one_letter_code
_entity_poly.pdbx_strand_id
1 'polypeptide(L)'
;MNLASIFLRSLITSAILVMAFSNCSKRKVKPLEPAMRFYFFQSNQDLELIKETKLPGIAIGKVNAKDNVEVTAYVEVTEKDKTITYFEVICPERLKAQCDEGKAYFLSTSKLSADYVTRLLDMGNAFLPEKAVGTIVGKNDYGVINALRQWLVNPEKIKSIDLSKVNVDIFNIALALEFPKPDDRLKVLNELVLLPNLVGQDTPKDLRLAAIVKRYAVLRETGKEGSGLVLPEGQSSSLVENWKLQKEVIEKQLYSEFSVRANSYKGLVVQFNKFKNHYLVPEMIFQLIAKDGAYSAKGLPFQYFSLSSSSQTALDIVKKFQTNFDPLSVVANGKLEFKENEGVFMHITQMDGSGNLGSDETIEVLSIVAEESGGSIGFRIKLKSGEVILTPLATTDYLLTSGQGFKEFLATIPKDYKEIFKTNAYEKAVVLVAAKFGEGGFNEEIGEMQYRLSTSDRYWMIYEIVRSHPNIKRDKESSGSFVTSYGSASDGTCFNDFQWRQPKGQFYVSGVYAGCNGESGETPKREEELCFEELGPDAIYITFPASDLRSDKPRIDIDLQNESSVCQYINRLVFVSKKYQAESGGE
;
A
#
# COMPACT_ATOMS: atom_id res chain seq x y z
N MET A 1 13.49 74.71 -41.69
CA MET A 1 13.23 74.01 -40.40
C MET A 1 13.29 72.52 -40.65
N ASN A 2 14.22 71.82 -39.99
CA ASN A 2 14.59 70.45 -40.33
C ASN A 2 13.66 69.42 -39.65
N LEU A 3 12.59 69.02 -40.36
CA LEU A 3 11.61 68.02 -39.90
C LEU A 3 12.23 66.65 -39.57
N ALA A 4 13.36 66.29 -40.18
CA ALA A 4 14.05 65.03 -39.93
C ALA A 4 14.66 64.92 -38.50
N SER A 5 15.08 66.05 -37.90
CA SER A 5 15.67 66.05 -36.55
C SER A 5 14.64 65.81 -35.44
N ILE A 6 13.38 66.17 -35.67
CA ILE A 6 12.31 66.07 -34.67
C ILE A 6 11.72 64.66 -34.69
N PHE A 7 11.54 64.07 -35.87
CA PHE A 7 11.08 62.68 -36.02
C PHE A 7 12.08 61.67 -35.46
N LEU A 8 13.39 61.86 -35.69
CA LEU A 8 14.41 60.94 -35.17
C LEU A 8 14.50 61.00 -33.64
N ARG A 9 14.40 62.20 -33.04
CA ARG A 9 14.34 62.35 -31.59
C ARG A 9 13.08 61.73 -31.01
N SER A 10 11.91 61.95 -31.62
CA SER A 10 10.64 61.33 -31.20
C SER A 10 10.67 59.80 -31.27
N LEU A 11 11.23 59.21 -32.33
CA LEU A 11 11.40 57.76 -32.46
C LEU A 11 12.37 57.18 -31.44
N ILE A 12 13.46 57.86 -31.12
CA ILE A 12 14.41 57.44 -30.09
C ILE A 12 13.77 57.53 -28.69
N THR A 13 13.04 58.60 -28.38
CA THR A 13 12.34 58.73 -27.09
C THR A 13 11.21 57.70 -26.96
N SER A 14 10.53 57.38 -28.07
CA SER A 14 9.49 56.33 -28.11
C SER A 14 10.08 54.94 -27.98
N ALA A 15 11.23 54.66 -28.61
CA ALA A 15 11.94 53.38 -28.45
C ALA A 15 12.53 53.21 -27.04
N ILE A 16 13.02 54.30 -26.42
CA ILE A 16 13.47 54.29 -25.01
C ILE A 16 12.28 54.12 -24.07
N LEU A 17 11.12 54.75 -24.32
CA LEU A 17 9.91 54.51 -23.54
C LEU A 17 9.40 53.07 -23.72
N VAL A 18 9.35 52.53 -24.93
CA VAL A 18 8.91 51.16 -25.20
C VAL A 18 9.89 50.13 -24.60
N MET A 19 11.20 50.41 -24.57
CA MET A 19 12.18 49.60 -23.83
C MET A 19 12.07 49.75 -22.30
N ALA A 20 11.69 50.92 -21.79
CA ALA A 20 11.44 51.13 -20.37
C ALA A 20 10.13 50.49 -19.88
N PHE A 21 9.10 50.39 -20.74
CA PHE A 21 7.81 49.76 -20.43
C PHE A 21 7.75 48.25 -20.75
N SER A 22 8.68 47.70 -21.53
CA SER A 22 8.74 46.24 -21.82
C SER A 22 9.45 45.41 -20.75
N ASN A 23 10.09 46.05 -19.75
CA ASN A 23 10.75 45.38 -18.62
C ASN A 23 10.07 45.65 -17.26
N CYS A 24 8.80 46.09 -17.25
CA CYS A 24 8.04 46.21 -15.99
C CYS A 24 7.74 44.83 -15.41
N SER A 25 8.64 44.31 -14.55
CA SER A 25 8.33 43.21 -13.65
C SER A 25 7.11 43.59 -12.81
N LYS A 26 6.00 42.86 -12.93
CA LYS A 26 4.83 43.11 -12.09
C LYS A 26 5.16 42.57 -10.70
N ARG A 27 5.44 43.47 -9.76
CA ARG A 27 5.68 43.17 -8.34
C ARG A 27 4.37 43.32 -7.57
N LYS A 28 3.91 42.23 -6.95
CA LYS A 28 2.76 42.23 -6.05
C LYS A 28 3.23 41.89 -4.64
N VAL A 29 3.09 42.83 -3.72
CA VAL A 29 3.42 42.64 -2.31
C VAL A 29 2.12 42.41 -1.57
N LYS A 30 2.04 41.32 -0.80
CA LYS A 30 0.89 41.02 0.06
C LYS A 30 1.41 40.94 1.51
N PRO A 31 1.08 41.92 2.36
CA PRO A 31 1.53 41.94 3.74
C PRO A 31 0.92 40.77 4.52
N LEU A 32 1.67 40.27 5.50
CA LEU A 32 1.23 39.29 6.47
C LEU A 32 0.92 40.05 7.76
N GLU A 33 -0.37 40.24 8.05
CA GLU A 33 -0.85 40.91 9.25
C GLU A 33 -1.63 39.90 10.12
N PRO A 34 -1.13 39.53 11.31
CA PRO A 34 0.13 39.99 11.92
C PRO A 34 1.38 39.34 11.28
N ALA A 35 2.55 39.94 11.53
CA ALA A 35 3.83 39.37 11.13
C ALA A 35 4.02 37.95 11.67
N MET A 36 4.56 37.07 10.84
CA MET A 36 4.78 35.65 11.12
C MET A 36 6.24 35.38 11.48
N ARG A 37 6.56 34.16 11.92
CA ARG A 37 7.93 33.73 12.21
C ARG A 37 8.37 32.62 11.29
N PHE A 38 9.64 32.62 10.91
CA PHE A 38 10.25 31.47 10.24
C PHE A 38 10.65 30.42 11.29
N TYR A 39 10.12 29.22 11.14
CA TYR A 39 10.43 28.07 11.98
C TYR A 39 11.43 27.16 11.26
N PHE A 40 12.64 27.07 11.79
CA PHE A 40 13.69 26.18 11.26
C PHE A 40 13.42 24.74 11.67
N PHE A 41 13.50 23.81 10.72
CA PHE A 41 13.30 22.39 11.00
C PHE A 41 14.40 21.82 11.89
N GLN A 42 15.64 22.27 11.67
CA GLN A 42 16.79 21.97 12.53
C GLN A 42 17.52 23.26 12.93
N SER A 43 18.08 23.29 14.14
CA SER A 43 18.71 24.49 14.69
C SER A 43 20.03 24.88 14.01
N ASN A 44 20.67 23.94 13.32
CA ASN A 44 21.92 24.11 12.57
C ASN A 44 21.71 24.43 11.09
N GLN A 45 20.47 24.46 10.61
CA GLN A 45 20.17 24.81 9.24
C GLN A 45 20.23 26.33 9.04
N ASP A 46 20.80 26.72 7.90
CA ASP A 46 20.99 28.10 7.51
C ASP A 46 20.04 28.49 6.37
N LEU A 47 19.34 29.61 6.55
CA LEU A 47 18.52 30.27 5.54
C LEU A 47 19.33 31.42 4.92
N GLU A 48 19.56 31.37 3.61
CA GLU A 48 20.20 32.46 2.89
C GLU A 48 19.22 33.62 2.67
N LEU A 49 19.63 34.83 3.03
CA LEU A 49 18.90 36.07 2.78
C LEU A 49 19.54 36.82 1.61
N ILE A 50 18.69 37.42 0.78
CA ILE A 50 19.06 38.25 -0.36
C ILE A 50 18.58 39.69 -0.18
N LYS A 51 19.30 40.61 -0.79
CA LYS A 51 19.09 42.05 -0.67
C LYS A 51 17.83 42.54 -1.38
N GLU A 52 17.55 42.01 -2.57
CA GLU A 52 16.47 42.46 -3.45
C GLU A 52 15.79 41.29 -4.17
N THR A 53 14.53 41.48 -4.56
CA THR A 53 13.71 40.48 -5.26
C THR A 53 14.00 40.48 -6.77
N LYS A 54 15.26 40.20 -7.15
CA LYS A 54 15.73 40.07 -8.54
C LYS A 54 16.48 38.75 -8.74
N LEU A 55 16.58 38.29 -9.98
CA LEU A 55 17.42 37.14 -10.35
C LEU A 55 18.65 37.55 -11.18
N PRO A 56 19.86 37.08 -10.82
CA PRO A 56 20.22 36.46 -9.53
C PRO A 56 20.20 37.49 -8.39
N GLY A 57 19.69 37.11 -7.22
CA GLY A 57 19.65 37.98 -6.05
C GLY A 57 21.04 38.12 -5.42
N ILE A 58 21.34 39.28 -4.83
CA ILE A 58 22.59 39.50 -4.10
C ILE A 58 22.43 38.93 -2.69
N ALA A 59 23.15 37.85 -2.36
CA ALA A 59 23.18 37.30 -1.02
C ALA A 59 23.81 38.31 -0.04
N ILE A 60 23.13 38.57 1.07
CA ILE A 60 23.63 39.42 2.16
C ILE A 60 24.19 38.59 3.31
N GLY A 61 23.69 37.38 3.51
CA GLY A 61 24.19 36.47 4.53
C GLY A 61 23.24 35.32 4.81
N LYS A 62 23.62 34.47 5.75
CA LYS A 62 22.83 33.31 6.21
C LYS A 62 22.33 33.53 7.62
N VAL A 63 21.11 33.09 7.92
CA VAL A 63 20.42 33.18 9.22
C VAL A 63 19.96 31.83 9.72
N ASN A 64 19.89 31.64 11.04
CA ASN A 64 19.48 30.37 11.66
C ASN A 64 18.44 30.60 12.78
N ALA A 65 18.09 29.53 13.48
CA ALA A 65 17.06 29.55 14.52
C ALA A 65 17.31 30.57 15.65
N LYS A 66 18.56 31.00 15.89
CA LYS A 66 18.88 31.99 16.94
C LYS A 66 18.54 33.43 16.54
N ASP A 67 18.39 33.69 15.24
CA ASP A 67 18.18 35.03 14.70
C ASP A 67 16.72 35.51 14.77
N ASN A 68 15.77 34.65 15.19
CA ASN A 68 14.34 34.97 15.33
C ASN A 68 13.74 35.69 14.11
N VAL A 69 13.88 35.09 12.92
CA VAL A 69 13.48 35.68 11.64
C VAL A 69 11.98 35.95 11.60
N GLU A 70 11.59 37.23 11.53
CA GLU A 70 10.20 37.69 11.40
C GLU A 70 9.86 37.97 9.94
N VAL A 71 8.78 37.37 9.45
CA VAL A 71 8.29 37.46 8.07
C VAL A 71 7.11 38.43 8.01
N THR A 72 7.22 39.48 7.19
CA THR A 72 6.25 40.59 7.14
C THR A 72 5.40 40.60 5.89
N ALA A 73 5.86 39.99 4.80
CA ALA A 73 5.11 39.93 3.54
C ALA A 73 5.55 38.76 2.67
N TYR A 74 4.72 38.40 1.70
CA TYR A 74 5.18 37.67 0.52
C TYR A 74 5.11 38.57 -0.72
N VAL A 75 6.10 38.40 -1.58
CA VAL A 75 6.34 39.23 -2.76
C VAL A 75 6.34 38.33 -3.99
N GLU A 76 5.35 38.49 -4.85
CA GLU A 76 5.30 37.83 -6.16
C GLU A 76 5.92 38.75 -7.19
N VAL A 77 6.93 38.27 -7.91
CA VAL A 77 7.58 38.98 -9.02
C VAL A 77 7.36 38.17 -10.28
N THR A 78 6.64 38.76 -11.24
CA THR A 78 6.42 38.14 -12.56
C THR A 78 7.38 38.75 -13.57
N GLU A 79 8.29 37.95 -14.11
CA GLU A 79 9.19 38.31 -15.21
C GLU A 79 8.96 37.40 -16.42
N LYS A 80 8.70 38.03 -17.57
CA LYS A 80 8.40 37.39 -18.86
C LYS A 80 7.14 36.50 -18.80
N ASP A 81 7.23 35.31 -18.20
CA ASP A 81 6.10 34.38 -17.95
C ASP A 81 6.27 33.54 -16.67
N LYS A 82 7.26 33.85 -15.82
CA LYS A 82 7.51 33.11 -14.57
C LYS A 82 7.22 34.01 -13.38
N THR A 83 6.35 33.53 -12.49
CA THR A 83 6.12 34.17 -11.18
C THR A 83 7.00 33.49 -10.14
N ILE A 84 7.87 34.29 -9.51
CA ILE A 84 8.73 33.85 -8.42
C ILE A 84 8.23 34.49 -7.14
N THR A 85 8.12 33.68 -6.09
CA THR A 85 7.68 34.13 -4.78
C THR A 85 8.87 34.28 -3.85
N TYR A 86 8.97 35.47 -3.24
CA TYR A 86 9.90 35.78 -2.18
C TYR A 86 9.13 36.05 -0.89
N PHE A 87 9.80 35.90 0.25
CA PHE A 87 9.27 36.30 1.56
C PHE A 87 10.12 37.45 2.09
N GLU A 88 9.46 38.54 2.47
CA GLU A 88 10.08 39.70 3.10
C GLU A 88 10.25 39.43 4.59
N VAL A 89 11.45 39.71 5.11
CA VAL A 89 11.78 39.58 6.53
C VAL A 89 12.34 40.86 7.10
N ILE A 90 12.13 41.07 8.40
CA ILE A 90 12.85 42.09 9.15
C ILE A 90 14.31 41.66 9.24
N CYS A 91 15.21 42.53 8.78
CA CYS A 91 16.62 42.23 8.75
C CYS A 91 17.17 42.00 10.17
N PRO A 92 17.78 40.83 10.46
CA PRO A 92 18.33 40.57 11.78
C PRO A 92 19.45 41.55 12.14
N GLU A 93 19.58 41.89 13.42
CA GLU A 93 20.52 42.93 13.88
C GLU A 93 21.96 42.74 13.36
N ARG A 94 22.44 41.49 13.26
CA ARG A 94 23.79 41.20 12.75
C ARG A 94 23.99 41.46 11.24
N LEU A 95 22.92 41.50 10.45
CA LEU A 95 22.95 41.74 9.00
C LEU A 95 22.43 43.14 8.64
N LYS A 96 22.01 43.94 9.64
CA LYS A 96 21.33 45.23 9.45
C LYS A 96 22.09 46.21 8.57
N ALA A 97 23.42 46.22 8.62
CA ALA A 97 24.28 47.08 7.80
C ALA A 97 24.29 46.73 6.31
N GLN A 98 23.80 45.54 5.93
CA GLN A 98 23.80 45.02 4.56
C GLN A 98 22.40 45.08 3.92
N CYS A 99 21.38 45.43 4.70
CA CYS A 99 19.98 45.49 4.29
C CYS A 99 19.59 46.92 3.87
N ASP A 100 18.82 47.04 2.79
CA ASP A 100 18.22 48.31 2.41
C ASP A 100 16.90 48.49 3.18
N GLU A 101 16.71 49.67 3.79
CA GLU A 101 15.50 50.00 4.57
C GLU A 101 15.16 48.99 5.69
N GLY A 102 16.16 48.24 6.17
CA GLY A 102 15.98 47.23 7.22
C GLY A 102 15.26 45.95 6.77
N LYS A 103 15.17 45.71 5.44
CA LYS A 103 14.46 44.56 4.87
C LYS A 103 15.42 43.61 4.17
N ALA A 104 15.06 42.33 4.19
CA ALA A 104 15.72 41.29 3.41
C ALA A 104 14.68 40.31 2.85
N TYR A 105 15.10 39.44 1.93
CA TYR A 105 14.21 38.49 1.27
C TYR A 105 14.79 37.08 1.28
N PHE A 106 13.94 36.06 1.17
CA PHE A 106 14.36 34.70 0.83
C PHE A 106 13.39 34.06 -0.17
N LEU A 107 13.87 33.08 -0.94
CA LEU A 107 13.08 32.39 -1.96
C LEU A 107 12.08 31.43 -1.34
N SER A 108 10.89 31.31 -1.95
CA SER A 108 9.85 30.37 -1.48
C SER A 108 10.31 28.91 -1.45
N THR A 109 11.28 28.52 -2.28
CA THR A 109 11.87 27.18 -2.30
C THR A 109 12.61 26.81 -1.01
N SER A 110 13.00 27.81 -0.20
CA SER A 110 13.66 27.59 1.10
C SER A 110 12.68 27.19 2.20
N LYS A 111 11.36 27.20 1.93
CA LYS A 111 10.33 26.76 2.87
C LYS A 111 9.45 25.63 2.32
N LEU A 112 8.84 24.87 3.22
CA LEU A 112 7.64 24.07 2.92
C LEU A 112 6.40 24.78 3.46
N SER A 113 5.26 24.61 2.79
CA SER A 113 3.97 25.01 3.37
C SER A 113 3.53 23.97 4.41
N ALA A 114 2.82 24.41 5.46
CA ALA A 114 2.24 23.51 6.44
C ALA A 114 1.24 22.54 5.80
N ASP A 115 0.40 23.03 4.88
CA ASP A 115 -0.53 22.22 4.08
C ASP A 115 0.18 21.09 3.30
N TYR A 116 1.36 21.36 2.72
CA TYR A 116 2.13 20.33 2.04
C TYR A 116 2.59 19.24 3.00
N VAL A 117 3.05 19.63 4.20
CA VAL A 117 3.43 18.67 5.24
C VAL A 117 2.22 17.85 5.67
N THR A 118 1.09 18.48 5.98
CA THR A 118 -0.17 17.82 6.35
C THR A 118 -0.59 16.80 5.29
N ARG A 119 -0.69 17.20 4.02
CA ARG A 119 -1.05 16.29 2.92
C ARG A 119 -0.09 15.11 2.78
N LEU A 120 1.21 15.36 2.92
CA LEU A 120 2.22 14.31 2.84
C LEU A 120 2.03 13.28 3.96
N LEU A 121 1.78 13.75 5.19
CA LEU A 121 1.58 12.86 6.33
C LEU A 121 0.25 12.10 6.26
N ASP A 122 -0.82 12.75 5.80
CA ASP A 122 -2.15 12.16 5.60
C ASP A 122 -2.13 11.02 4.57
N MET A 123 -1.19 11.06 3.62
CA MET A 123 -0.94 9.98 2.67
C MET A 123 -0.02 8.88 3.21
N GLY A 124 0.42 8.95 4.47
CA GLY A 124 1.33 7.97 5.08
C GLY A 124 2.78 8.07 4.60
N ASN A 125 3.14 9.09 3.83
CA ASN A 125 4.46 9.18 3.18
C ASN A 125 5.58 9.65 4.13
N ALA A 126 6.81 9.21 3.89
CA ALA A 126 7.96 9.68 4.67
C ALA A 126 8.22 11.17 4.44
N PHE A 127 8.51 11.91 5.51
CA PHE A 127 8.87 13.31 5.43
C PHE A 127 10.37 13.47 5.22
N LEU A 128 10.74 13.98 4.04
CA LEU A 128 12.11 14.36 3.70
C LEU A 128 12.13 15.85 3.31
N PRO A 129 12.78 16.72 4.08
CA PRO A 129 12.90 18.13 3.71
C PRO A 129 13.97 18.26 2.61
N GLU A 130 13.60 17.98 1.35
CA GLU A 130 14.61 17.77 0.29
C GLU A 130 15.38 19.03 -0.15
N LYS A 131 14.93 20.26 0.15
CA LYS A 131 15.73 21.51 0.03
C LYS A 131 15.30 22.63 0.99
N ALA A 132 14.21 22.42 1.72
CA ALA A 132 13.65 23.43 2.60
C ALA A 132 14.35 23.45 3.95
N VAL A 133 14.54 24.66 4.45
CA VAL A 133 15.21 24.97 5.72
C VAL A 133 14.18 25.09 6.86
N GLY A 134 12.91 25.27 6.53
CA GLY A 134 11.87 25.51 7.52
C GLY A 134 10.48 25.75 6.93
N THR A 135 9.62 26.34 7.75
CA THR A 135 8.25 26.75 7.41
C THR A 135 7.95 28.12 8.03
N ILE A 136 6.80 28.72 7.72
CA ILE A 136 6.36 30.00 8.27
C ILE A 136 5.15 29.73 9.16
N VAL A 137 5.18 30.23 10.39
CA VAL A 137 4.18 29.96 11.43
C VAL A 137 3.76 31.23 12.15
N GLY A 138 2.58 31.22 12.78
CA GLY A 138 2.16 32.33 13.63
C GLY A 138 3.09 32.51 14.83
N LYS A 139 3.13 33.73 15.38
CA LYS A 139 3.97 34.05 16.55
C LYS A 139 3.66 33.15 17.76
N ASN A 140 2.38 32.87 18.00
CA ASN A 140 1.91 32.01 19.09
C ASN A 140 2.24 30.53 18.81
N ASP A 141 2.20 30.12 17.54
CA ASP A 141 2.42 28.73 17.11
C ASP A 141 3.88 28.28 17.32
N TYR A 142 4.84 29.21 17.22
CA TYR A 142 6.26 28.89 17.42
C TYR A 142 6.53 28.22 18.77
N GLY A 143 5.95 28.75 19.86
CA GLY A 143 6.08 28.17 21.19
C GLY A 143 5.37 26.82 21.32
N VAL A 144 4.19 26.72 20.71
CA VAL A 144 3.35 25.51 20.70
C VAL A 144 4.06 24.35 19.99
N ILE A 145 4.65 24.58 18.81
CA ILE A 145 5.39 23.54 18.07
C ILE A 145 6.52 22.97 18.93
N ASN A 146 7.30 23.83 19.59
CA ASN A 146 8.41 23.37 20.43
C ASN A 146 7.92 22.57 21.65
N ALA A 147 6.82 22.99 22.28
CA ALA A 147 6.20 22.24 23.36
C ALA A 147 5.69 20.87 22.89
N LEU A 148 5.03 20.81 21.73
CA LEU A 148 4.55 19.56 21.13
C LEU A 148 5.71 18.62 20.79
N ARG A 149 6.76 19.11 20.13
CA ARG A 149 7.96 18.32 19.82
C ARG A 149 8.57 17.71 21.10
N GLN A 150 8.73 18.52 22.15
CA GLN A 150 9.25 18.03 23.43
C GLN A 150 8.35 16.97 24.08
N TRP A 151 7.03 17.17 24.02
CA TRP A 151 6.05 16.21 24.55
C TRP A 151 6.02 14.90 23.78
N LEU A 152 6.02 14.93 22.45
CA LEU A 152 6.00 13.72 21.63
C LEU A 152 7.27 12.87 21.83
N VAL A 153 8.43 13.50 22.04
CA VAL A 153 9.71 12.80 22.27
C VAL A 153 9.86 12.32 23.71
N ASN A 154 9.46 13.10 24.71
CA ASN A 154 9.60 12.77 26.14
C ASN A 154 8.25 12.85 26.90
N PRO A 155 7.22 12.07 26.52
CA PRO A 155 5.89 12.15 27.12
C PRO A 155 5.89 11.80 28.63
N GLU A 156 6.91 11.11 29.11
CA GLU A 156 7.08 10.74 30.52
C GLU A 156 7.57 11.90 31.41
N LYS A 157 8.12 12.96 30.82
CA LYS A 157 8.66 14.14 31.53
C LYS A 157 7.70 15.32 31.54
N ILE A 158 6.86 15.43 30.51
CA ILE A 158 5.93 16.55 30.36
C ILE A 158 4.65 16.25 31.12
N LYS A 159 4.34 17.09 32.10
CA LYS A 159 3.19 16.93 33.02
C LYS A 159 1.95 17.69 32.62
N SER A 160 2.08 18.61 31.67
CA SER A 160 0.97 19.44 31.18
C SER A 160 1.10 19.62 29.68
N ILE A 161 0.01 19.39 28.97
CA ILE A 161 -0.12 19.75 27.55
C ILE A 161 -1.57 20.18 27.28
N ASP A 162 -1.71 21.31 26.59
CA ASP A 162 -3.01 21.81 26.15
C ASP A 162 -3.15 21.63 24.64
N LEU A 163 -4.00 20.69 24.24
CA LEU A 163 -4.30 20.40 22.84
C LEU A 163 -5.55 21.12 22.34
N SER A 164 -6.29 21.83 23.21
CA SER A 164 -7.57 22.46 22.85
C SER A 164 -7.46 23.54 21.79
N LYS A 165 -6.28 24.15 21.66
CA LYS A 165 -5.97 25.22 20.69
C LYS A 165 -4.97 24.80 19.62
N VAL A 166 -4.60 23.53 19.59
CA VAL A 166 -3.64 23.00 18.61
C VAL A 166 -4.38 22.67 17.33
N ASN A 167 -4.03 23.35 16.23
CA ASN A 167 -4.53 22.97 14.91
C ASN A 167 -3.72 21.81 14.31
N VAL A 168 -4.30 21.15 13.31
CA VAL A 168 -3.72 19.98 12.64
C VAL A 168 -2.35 20.28 12.02
N ASP A 169 -2.21 21.43 11.37
CA ASP A 169 -0.97 21.83 10.69
C ASP A 169 0.23 21.93 11.62
N ILE A 170 0.05 22.59 12.77
CA ILE A 170 1.07 22.75 13.81
C ILE A 170 1.48 21.39 14.37
N PHE A 171 0.48 20.55 14.64
CA PHE A 171 0.72 19.19 15.13
C PHE A 171 1.50 18.35 14.11
N ASN A 172 1.10 18.41 12.85
CA ASN A 172 1.74 17.67 11.76
C ASN A 172 3.17 18.14 11.50
N ILE A 173 3.45 19.44 11.59
CA ILE A 173 4.84 19.93 11.56
C ILE A 173 5.65 19.31 12.71
N ALA A 174 5.14 19.33 13.94
CA ALA A 174 5.85 18.74 15.08
C ALA A 174 6.07 17.23 14.89
N LEU A 175 5.04 16.50 14.44
CA LEU A 175 5.09 15.06 14.21
C LEU A 175 6.09 14.70 13.09
N ALA A 176 6.06 15.38 11.95
CA ALA A 176 6.93 15.13 10.81
C ALA A 176 8.42 15.32 11.14
N LEU A 177 8.73 16.29 12.01
CA LEU A 177 10.11 16.60 12.38
C LEU A 177 10.71 15.59 13.34
N GLU A 178 9.92 15.14 14.33
CA GLU A 178 10.40 14.16 15.32
C GLU A 178 10.28 12.72 14.82
N PHE A 179 9.30 12.45 13.96
CA PHE A 179 9.00 11.14 13.41
C PHE A 179 8.84 11.25 11.88
N PRO A 180 9.93 11.39 11.12
CA PRO A 180 9.83 11.54 9.67
C PRO A 180 9.42 10.25 8.94
N LYS A 181 9.67 9.08 9.54
CA LYS A 181 9.37 7.78 8.92
C LYS A 181 7.96 7.30 9.30
N PRO A 182 7.22 6.66 8.37
CA PRO A 182 5.85 6.18 8.63
C PRO A 182 5.76 5.22 9.82
N ASP A 183 6.65 4.23 9.92
CA ASP A 183 6.63 3.27 11.04
C ASP A 183 6.83 3.92 12.41
N ASP A 184 7.72 4.93 12.48
CA ASP A 184 8.02 5.63 13.72
C ASP A 184 6.86 6.54 14.11
N ARG A 185 6.16 7.13 13.12
CA ARG A 185 4.88 7.85 13.34
C ARG A 185 3.78 6.94 13.79
N LEU A 186 3.63 5.76 13.19
CA LEU A 186 2.59 4.79 13.56
C LEU A 186 2.69 4.45 15.05
N LYS A 187 3.91 4.32 15.59
CA LYS A 187 4.13 4.12 17.03
C LYS A 187 3.43 5.18 17.88
N VAL A 188 3.61 6.43 17.50
CA VAL A 188 3.12 7.58 18.26
C VAL A 188 1.62 7.73 18.04
N LEU A 189 1.15 7.66 16.79
CA LEU A 189 -0.27 7.75 16.44
C LEU A 189 -1.11 6.66 17.14
N ASN A 190 -0.59 5.42 17.21
CA ASN A 190 -1.28 4.33 17.91
C ASN A 190 -1.51 4.60 19.40
N GLU A 191 -0.68 5.42 20.04
CA GLU A 191 -0.85 5.82 21.43
C GLU A 191 -1.74 7.06 21.53
N LEU A 192 -1.54 8.05 20.65
CA LEU A 192 -2.27 9.32 20.65
C LEU A 192 -3.77 9.14 20.46
N VAL A 193 -4.18 8.26 19.54
CA VAL A 193 -5.61 7.98 19.29
C VAL A 193 -6.32 7.37 20.50
N LEU A 194 -5.57 6.79 21.45
CA LEU A 194 -6.10 6.18 22.66
C LEU A 194 -6.18 7.16 23.82
N LEU A 195 -5.43 8.27 23.78
CA LEU A 195 -5.40 9.23 24.90
C LEU A 195 -6.79 9.70 25.34
N PRO A 196 -7.74 10.06 24.45
CA PRO A 196 -9.07 10.48 24.87
C PRO A 196 -9.81 9.46 25.74
N ASN A 197 -9.59 8.17 25.50
CA ASN A 197 -10.26 7.09 26.24
C ASN A 197 -9.55 6.75 27.55
N LEU A 198 -8.27 7.14 27.70
CA LEU A 198 -7.45 6.85 28.87
C LEU A 198 -7.47 7.97 29.92
N VAL A 199 -8.06 9.13 29.60
CA VAL A 199 -8.25 10.22 30.58
C VAL A 199 -9.08 9.72 31.76
N GLY A 200 -8.54 9.85 32.97
CA GLY A 200 -9.19 9.38 34.21
C GLY A 200 -9.11 7.87 34.46
N GLN A 201 -8.35 7.12 33.65
CA GLN A 201 -8.10 5.70 33.88
C GLN A 201 -6.70 5.46 34.48
N ASP A 202 -6.63 5.29 35.79
CA ASP A 202 -5.33 5.06 36.47
C ASP A 202 -4.83 3.61 36.35
N THR A 203 -5.74 2.65 36.20
CA THR A 203 -5.41 1.22 36.11
C THR A 203 -6.23 0.51 35.02
N PRO A 204 -5.90 0.71 33.73
CA PRO A 204 -6.51 -0.06 32.64
C PRO A 204 -6.29 -1.56 32.84
N LYS A 205 -7.28 -2.38 32.48
CA LYS A 205 -7.16 -3.86 32.56
C LYS A 205 -6.18 -4.40 31.52
N ASP A 206 -6.20 -3.86 30.31
CA ASP A 206 -5.24 -4.22 29.26
C ASP A 206 -3.83 -3.71 29.62
N LEU A 207 -2.86 -4.62 29.70
CA LEU A 207 -1.46 -4.33 30.00
C LEU A 207 -0.82 -3.34 29.02
N ARG A 208 -1.25 -3.32 27.76
CA ARG A 208 -0.75 -2.40 26.73
C ARG A 208 -1.27 -0.99 26.97
N LEU A 209 -2.55 -0.85 27.35
CA LEU A 209 -3.12 0.44 27.76
C LEU A 209 -2.47 0.95 29.05
N ALA A 210 -2.23 0.05 30.02
CA ALA A 210 -1.50 0.40 31.24
C ALA A 210 -0.07 0.90 30.95
N ALA A 211 0.61 0.33 29.94
CA ALA A 211 1.93 0.82 29.51
C ALA A 211 1.86 2.24 28.93
N ILE A 212 0.79 2.59 28.20
CA ILE A 212 0.56 3.95 27.68
C ILE A 212 0.30 4.93 28.84
N VAL A 213 -0.57 4.59 29.79
CA VAL A 213 -0.81 5.41 31.00
C VAL A 213 0.49 5.61 31.80
N LYS A 214 1.34 4.58 31.86
CA LYS A 214 2.66 4.69 32.49
C LYS A 214 3.62 5.59 31.71
N ARG A 215 3.54 5.62 30.38
CA ARG A 215 4.42 6.42 29.52
C ARG A 215 4.04 7.90 29.50
N TYR A 216 2.76 8.24 29.44
CA TYR A 216 2.30 9.62 29.32
C TYR A 216 2.04 10.25 30.69
N ALA A 217 2.97 11.08 31.17
CA ALA A 217 2.83 11.71 32.49
C ALA A 217 1.60 12.60 32.60
N VAL A 218 1.21 13.26 31.51
CA VAL A 218 -0.02 14.08 31.42
C VAL A 218 -1.29 13.33 31.84
N LEU A 219 -1.40 12.02 31.59
CA LEU A 219 -2.59 11.25 31.95
C LEU A 219 -2.74 11.11 33.47
N ARG A 220 -1.62 10.97 34.20
CA ARG A 220 -1.58 10.82 35.67
C ARG A 220 -1.69 12.13 36.44
N GLU A 221 -1.58 13.25 35.74
CA GLU A 221 -1.68 14.60 36.31
C GLU A 221 -3.07 15.20 36.02
N THR A 222 -3.94 14.49 35.29
CA THR A 222 -5.33 14.89 35.03
C THR A 222 -6.09 15.14 36.33
N GLY A 223 -6.75 16.29 36.44
CA GLY A 223 -7.52 16.69 37.62
C GLY A 223 -6.72 17.50 38.66
N LYS A 224 -5.42 17.73 38.44
CA LYS A 224 -4.61 18.65 39.24
C LYS A 224 -4.52 20.01 38.57
N GLU A 225 -4.69 21.08 39.34
CA GLU A 225 -4.70 22.45 38.84
C GLU A 225 -3.43 22.79 38.05
N GLY A 226 -3.58 23.31 36.83
CA GLY A 226 -2.47 23.69 35.96
C GLY A 226 -1.66 22.54 35.35
N SER A 227 -2.12 21.28 35.49
CA SER A 227 -1.43 20.11 34.94
C SER A 227 -2.41 19.09 34.35
N GLY A 228 -1.88 18.11 33.64
CA GLY A 228 -2.65 17.11 32.95
C GLY A 228 -2.81 17.35 31.45
N LEU A 229 -3.67 16.53 30.83
CA LEU A 229 -4.00 16.61 29.42
C LEU A 229 -5.30 17.40 29.24
N VAL A 230 -5.23 18.53 28.55
CA VAL A 230 -6.43 19.25 28.08
C VAL A 230 -6.68 18.86 26.63
N LEU A 231 -7.81 18.21 26.38
CA LEU A 231 -8.22 17.78 25.04
C LEU A 231 -9.04 18.87 24.35
N PRO A 232 -9.09 18.88 23.01
CA PRO A 232 -10.08 19.67 22.27
C PRO A 232 -11.50 19.27 22.66
N GLU A 233 -12.44 20.21 22.58
CA GLU A 233 -13.85 19.93 22.90
C GLU A 233 -14.42 18.86 21.95
N GLY A 234 -14.88 17.75 22.53
CA GLY A 234 -15.48 16.63 21.81
C GLY A 234 -14.48 15.60 21.25
N GLN A 235 -14.90 14.33 21.24
CA GLN A 235 -14.11 13.23 20.67
C GLN A 235 -13.98 13.27 19.13
N SER A 236 -14.73 14.18 18.46
CA SER A 236 -14.75 14.45 17.03
C SER A 236 -14.00 15.74 16.66
N SER A 237 -12.96 16.08 17.42
CA SER A 237 -12.12 17.22 17.04
C SER A 237 -11.30 16.88 15.79
N SER A 238 -11.07 17.89 14.94
CA SER A 238 -10.30 17.74 13.70
C SER A 238 -8.90 17.16 13.94
N LEU A 239 -8.31 17.41 15.11
CA LEU A 239 -7.02 16.86 15.50
C LEU A 239 -7.08 15.34 15.77
N VAL A 240 -8.06 14.89 16.55
CA VAL A 240 -8.24 13.45 16.86
C VAL A 240 -8.64 12.67 15.61
N GLU A 241 -9.49 13.24 14.76
CA GLU A 241 -9.86 12.67 13.46
C GLU A 241 -8.65 12.54 12.54
N ASN A 242 -7.79 13.56 12.50
CA ASN A 242 -6.55 13.51 11.72
C ASN A 242 -5.60 12.42 12.21
N TRP A 243 -5.48 12.20 13.53
CA TRP A 243 -4.68 11.09 14.06
C TRP A 243 -5.22 9.72 13.65
N LYS A 244 -6.56 9.55 13.71
CA LYS A 244 -7.23 8.32 13.29
C LYS A 244 -7.00 8.04 11.80
N LEU A 245 -7.18 9.06 10.96
CA LEU A 245 -6.95 8.97 9.51
C LEU A 245 -5.51 8.58 9.20
N GLN A 246 -4.52 9.27 9.77
CA GLN A 246 -3.11 8.94 9.53
C GLN A 246 -2.76 7.53 10.02
N LYS A 247 -3.27 7.12 11.19
CA LYS A 247 -3.10 5.76 11.70
C LYS A 247 -3.64 4.74 10.70
N GLU A 248 -4.88 4.90 10.25
CA GLU A 248 -5.54 3.98 9.32
C GLU A 248 -4.77 3.86 7.99
N VAL A 249 -4.32 4.98 7.42
CA VAL A 249 -3.55 4.97 6.17
C VAL A 249 -2.23 4.22 6.33
N ILE A 250 -1.48 4.50 7.39
CA ILE A 250 -0.18 3.84 7.62
C ILE A 250 -0.37 2.36 7.98
N GLU A 251 -1.40 2.01 8.75
CA GLU A 251 -1.74 0.61 9.04
C GLU A 251 -2.13 -0.15 7.77
N LYS A 252 -2.97 0.44 6.92
CA LYS A 252 -3.36 -0.16 5.65
C LYS A 252 -2.15 -0.47 4.79
N GLN A 253 -1.24 0.50 4.62
CA GLN A 253 0.03 0.32 3.89
C GLN A 253 0.91 -0.76 4.55
N LEU A 254 1.03 -0.75 5.88
CA LEU A 254 1.81 -1.75 6.61
C LEU A 254 1.29 -3.17 6.36
N TYR A 255 -0.02 -3.36 6.40
CA TYR A 255 -0.68 -4.66 6.28
C TYR A 255 -0.73 -5.18 4.84
N SER A 256 -0.93 -4.31 3.85
CA SER A 256 -0.93 -4.70 2.44
C SER A 256 0.48 -5.08 1.97
N GLU A 257 1.49 -4.31 2.39
CA GLU A 257 2.84 -4.47 1.87
C GLU A 257 3.72 -5.40 2.71
N PHE A 258 3.24 -5.94 3.84
CA PHE A 258 4.11 -6.63 4.81
C PHE A 258 5.00 -7.71 4.17
N SER A 259 4.45 -8.54 3.31
CA SER A 259 5.16 -9.62 2.57
C SER A 259 6.36 -9.13 1.74
N VAL A 260 6.33 -7.89 1.24
CA VAL A 260 7.38 -7.30 0.38
C VAL A 260 8.33 -6.36 1.12
N ARG A 261 8.11 -6.09 2.40
CA ARG A 261 8.96 -5.20 3.21
C ARG A 261 10.38 -5.71 3.41
N ALA A 262 10.65 -6.99 3.15
CA ALA A 262 11.98 -7.56 3.15
C ALA A 262 12.15 -8.70 2.14
N ASN A 263 13.38 -8.86 1.66
CA ASN A 263 13.77 -9.91 0.71
C ASN A 263 14.28 -11.20 1.39
N SER A 264 13.87 -11.46 2.64
CA SER A 264 14.20 -12.69 3.38
C SER A 264 13.24 -12.86 4.56
N TYR A 265 13.00 -14.11 5.01
CA TYR A 265 12.18 -14.34 6.21
C TYR A 265 12.80 -13.71 7.46
N LYS A 266 14.12 -13.80 7.63
CA LYS A 266 14.84 -13.07 8.68
C LYS A 266 14.54 -11.57 8.67
N GLY A 267 14.52 -10.96 7.48
CA GLY A 267 14.16 -9.56 7.31
C GLY A 267 12.70 -9.28 7.70
N LEU A 268 11.76 -10.13 7.29
CA LEU A 268 10.35 -10.01 7.67
C LEU A 268 10.14 -10.17 9.18
N VAL A 269 10.87 -11.08 9.82
CA VAL A 269 10.87 -11.24 11.28
C VAL A 269 11.36 -9.97 11.98
N VAL A 270 12.40 -9.32 11.45
CA VAL A 270 12.86 -8.01 11.97
C VAL A 270 11.78 -6.93 11.78
N GLN A 271 11.10 -6.92 10.63
CA GLN A 271 9.98 -5.99 10.37
C GLN A 271 8.82 -6.22 11.36
N PHE A 272 8.40 -7.47 11.58
CA PHE A 272 7.36 -7.82 12.55
C PHE A 272 7.74 -7.32 13.95
N ASN A 273 8.94 -7.70 14.41
CA ASN A 273 9.38 -7.44 15.79
C ASN A 273 9.70 -5.97 16.06
N LYS A 274 9.83 -5.14 15.02
CA LYS A 274 9.88 -3.67 15.17
C LYS A 274 8.62 -3.15 15.88
N PHE A 275 7.47 -3.78 15.65
CA PHE A 275 6.17 -3.38 16.17
C PHE A 275 5.76 -4.11 17.45
N LYS A 276 6.60 -4.96 18.07
CA LYS A 276 6.23 -5.82 19.21
C LYS A 276 5.61 -5.13 20.43
N ASN A 277 5.82 -3.83 20.58
CA ASN A 277 5.27 -3.01 21.68
C ASN A 277 4.18 -2.04 21.21
N HIS A 278 3.76 -2.11 19.94
CA HIS A 278 2.71 -1.25 19.40
C HIS A 278 1.36 -1.88 19.74
N TYR A 279 0.41 -1.03 20.11
CA TYR A 279 -0.95 -1.49 20.43
C TYR A 279 -1.58 -2.18 19.22
N LEU A 280 -1.89 -3.47 19.36
CA LEU A 280 -2.59 -4.35 18.42
C LEU A 280 -1.93 -4.65 17.07
N VAL A 281 -0.88 -3.91 16.67
CA VAL A 281 -0.20 -4.12 15.38
C VAL A 281 0.39 -5.54 15.24
N PRO A 282 1.14 -6.09 16.22
CA PRO A 282 1.63 -7.47 16.14
C PRO A 282 0.52 -8.50 15.96
N GLU A 283 -0.60 -8.32 16.67
CA GLU A 283 -1.76 -9.19 16.63
C GLU A 283 -2.45 -9.17 15.26
N MET A 284 -2.59 -7.98 14.66
CA MET A 284 -3.15 -7.83 13.31
C MET A 284 -2.24 -8.45 12.24
N ILE A 285 -0.92 -8.21 12.30
CA ILE A 285 0.04 -8.83 11.38
C ILE A 285 0.07 -10.35 11.57
N PHE A 286 0.01 -10.83 12.81
CA PHE A 286 -0.09 -12.26 13.10
C PHE A 286 -1.35 -12.86 12.47
N GLN A 287 -2.52 -12.24 12.63
CA GLN A 287 -3.75 -12.72 11.99
C GLN A 287 -3.61 -12.79 10.47
N LEU A 288 -2.99 -11.78 9.85
CA LEU A 288 -2.78 -11.75 8.40
C LEU A 288 -1.88 -12.90 7.93
N ILE A 289 -0.73 -13.10 8.58
CA ILE A 289 0.24 -14.12 8.18
C ILE A 289 -0.27 -15.52 8.53
N ALA A 290 -0.86 -15.70 9.72
CA ALA A 290 -1.25 -17.01 10.25
C ALA A 290 -2.61 -17.51 9.75
N LYS A 291 -3.41 -16.64 9.12
CA LYS A 291 -4.68 -17.03 8.50
C LYS A 291 -4.47 -18.21 7.57
N ASP A 292 -5.25 -19.26 7.81
CA ASP A 292 -5.23 -20.54 7.09
C ASP A 292 -3.84 -21.19 7.01
N GLY A 293 -2.91 -20.80 7.89
CA GLY A 293 -1.56 -21.33 7.99
C GLY A 293 -1.51 -22.59 8.85
N ALA A 294 -0.68 -23.56 8.45
CA ALA A 294 -0.44 -24.78 9.21
C ALA A 294 0.86 -24.65 10.03
N TYR A 295 0.75 -24.85 11.34
CA TYR A 295 1.88 -24.77 12.27
C TYR A 295 2.01 -26.05 13.09
N SER A 296 3.23 -26.52 13.30
CA SER A 296 3.56 -27.36 14.44
C SER A 296 3.62 -26.48 15.69
N ALA A 297 3.01 -26.95 16.76
CA ALA A 297 2.91 -26.22 18.02
C ALA A 297 3.68 -26.93 19.14
N LYS A 298 4.30 -26.13 20.01
CA LYS A 298 4.97 -26.59 21.23
C LYS A 298 4.58 -25.69 22.40
N GLY A 299 4.40 -26.28 23.59
CA GLY A 299 4.18 -25.56 24.85
C GLY A 299 2.77 -25.65 25.43
N LEU A 300 1.81 -26.17 24.65
CA LEU A 300 0.43 -26.48 25.06
C LEU A 300 0.08 -27.92 24.65
N PRO A 301 -1.05 -28.51 25.11
CA PRO A 301 -1.36 -29.93 24.89
C PRO A 301 -1.63 -30.32 23.43
N PHE A 302 -1.75 -29.35 22.52
CA PHE A 302 -1.90 -29.59 21.08
C PHE A 302 -0.56 -29.62 20.34
N GLN A 303 -0.44 -30.49 19.34
CA GLN A 303 0.77 -30.66 18.52
C GLN A 303 0.76 -29.78 17.27
N TYR A 304 -0.44 -29.34 16.84
CA TYR A 304 -0.61 -28.53 15.65
C TYR A 304 -1.58 -27.37 15.88
N PHE A 305 -1.42 -26.30 15.12
CA PHE A 305 -2.23 -25.10 15.20
C PHE A 305 -2.53 -24.54 13.81
N SER A 306 -3.75 -24.05 13.63
CA SER A 306 -4.16 -23.24 12.49
C SER A 306 -5.09 -22.12 12.93
N LEU A 307 -5.07 -20.99 12.23
CA LEU A 307 -6.01 -19.89 12.45
C LEU A 307 -7.00 -19.89 11.28
N SER A 308 -8.13 -20.57 11.46
CA SER A 308 -9.10 -20.83 10.40
C SER A 308 -10.55 -20.65 10.87
N SER A 309 -11.50 -20.79 9.94
CA SER A 309 -12.93 -20.57 10.23
C SER A 309 -13.55 -21.62 11.15
N SER A 310 -12.99 -22.83 11.24
CA SER A 310 -13.51 -23.92 12.07
C SER A 310 -12.43 -24.94 12.44
N SER A 311 -12.66 -25.73 13.49
CA SER A 311 -11.75 -26.83 13.87
C SER A 311 -11.60 -27.88 12.78
N GLN A 312 -12.64 -28.14 11.99
CA GLN A 312 -12.57 -29.05 10.85
C GLN A 312 -11.64 -28.50 9.76
N THR A 313 -11.79 -27.22 9.41
CA THR A 313 -10.93 -26.56 8.43
C THR A 313 -9.47 -26.55 8.89
N ALA A 314 -9.22 -26.29 10.17
CA ALA A 314 -7.88 -26.37 10.75
C ALA A 314 -7.26 -27.77 10.58
N LEU A 315 -8.04 -28.82 10.88
CA LEU A 315 -7.61 -30.21 10.72
C LEU A 315 -7.28 -30.54 9.26
N ASP A 316 -8.13 -30.14 8.32
CA ASP A 316 -7.94 -30.39 6.89
C ASP A 316 -6.68 -29.69 6.35
N ILE A 317 -6.46 -28.44 6.75
CA ILE A 317 -5.24 -27.68 6.41
C ILE A 317 -4.01 -28.41 6.95
N VAL A 318 -3.99 -28.80 8.23
CA VAL A 318 -2.81 -29.47 8.82
C VAL A 318 -2.55 -30.82 8.14
N LYS A 319 -3.58 -31.63 7.89
CA LYS A 319 -3.47 -32.92 7.18
C LYS A 319 -2.88 -32.76 5.78
N LYS A 320 -3.18 -31.67 5.08
CA LYS A 320 -2.59 -31.36 3.76
C LYS A 320 -1.07 -31.23 3.80
N PHE A 321 -0.51 -30.70 4.90
CA PHE A 321 0.92 -30.45 5.03
C PHE A 321 1.68 -31.49 5.86
N GLN A 322 0.97 -32.45 6.45
CA GLN A 322 1.59 -33.54 7.22
C GLN A 322 1.21 -34.91 6.66
N THR A 323 2.07 -35.48 5.82
CA THR A 323 1.82 -36.74 5.09
C THR A 323 1.64 -37.96 6.00
N ASN A 324 2.25 -37.96 7.19
CA ASN A 324 2.13 -39.04 8.19
C ASN A 324 1.37 -38.53 9.43
N PHE A 325 0.19 -37.96 9.22
CA PHE A 325 -0.60 -37.38 10.29
C PHE A 325 -1.12 -38.47 11.25
N ASP A 326 -0.74 -38.40 12.53
CA ASP A 326 -1.18 -39.32 13.56
C ASP A 326 -2.65 -39.01 13.96
N PRO A 327 -3.58 -39.99 13.85
CA PRO A 327 -4.97 -39.80 14.25
C PRO A 327 -5.20 -39.40 15.71
N LEU A 328 -4.23 -39.62 16.59
CA LEU A 328 -4.26 -39.22 18.00
C LEU A 328 -3.70 -37.80 18.25
N SER A 329 -3.10 -37.17 17.23
CA SER A 329 -2.63 -35.80 17.34
C SER A 329 -3.79 -34.83 17.50
N VAL A 330 -3.60 -33.83 18.36
CA VAL A 330 -4.55 -32.77 18.62
C VAL A 330 -4.18 -31.54 17.79
N VAL A 331 -5.17 -31.04 17.04
CA VAL A 331 -5.08 -29.81 16.25
C VAL A 331 -5.90 -28.73 16.95
N ALA A 332 -5.26 -27.60 17.23
CA ALA A 332 -5.91 -26.41 17.73
C ALA A 332 -6.31 -25.48 16.58
N ASN A 333 -7.55 -24.97 16.62
CA ASN A 333 -7.98 -23.83 15.83
C ASN A 333 -8.03 -22.60 16.73
N GLY A 334 -7.22 -21.58 16.39
CA GLY A 334 -7.16 -20.34 17.12
C GLY A 334 -7.97 -19.22 16.46
N LYS A 335 -8.49 -18.29 17.27
CA LYS A 335 -9.05 -17.02 16.84
C LYS A 335 -8.66 -15.94 17.85
N LEU A 336 -8.11 -14.82 17.37
CA LEU A 336 -7.90 -13.66 18.24
C LEU A 336 -9.21 -12.87 18.38
N GLU A 337 -9.55 -12.56 19.62
CA GLU A 337 -10.67 -11.72 20.02
C GLU A 337 -10.13 -10.44 20.67
N PHE A 338 -10.53 -9.30 20.13
CA PHE A 338 -10.18 -7.98 20.65
C PHE A 338 -11.32 -7.50 21.54
N LYS A 339 -11.09 -7.47 22.85
CA LYS A 339 -12.08 -6.94 23.80
C LYS A 339 -11.63 -5.55 24.22
N GLU A 340 -12.40 -4.55 23.80
CA GLU A 340 -12.13 -3.14 24.09
C GLU A 340 -11.90 -2.95 25.61
N ASN A 341 -10.81 -2.27 25.97
CA ASN A 341 -10.39 -2.02 27.35
C ASN A 341 -10.02 -3.26 28.21
N GLU A 342 -10.29 -4.49 27.76
CA GLU A 342 -9.97 -5.72 28.50
C GLU A 342 -8.69 -6.39 28.02
N GLY A 343 -8.44 -6.41 26.71
CA GLY A 343 -7.25 -7.01 26.15
C GLY A 343 -7.48 -7.80 24.86
N VAL A 344 -6.50 -8.61 24.50
CA VAL A 344 -6.58 -9.56 23.38
C VAL A 344 -6.59 -10.95 23.96
N PHE A 345 -7.51 -11.76 23.48
CA PHE A 345 -7.68 -13.13 23.89
C PHE A 345 -7.55 -14.04 22.69
N MET A 346 -6.95 -15.21 22.89
CA MET A 346 -6.93 -16.29 21.92
C MET A 346 -7.97 -17.29 22.35
N HIS A 347 -9.05 -17.38 21.57
CA HIS A 347 -10.02 -18.45 21.67
C HIS A 347 -9.47 -19.67 20.91
N ILE A 348 -9.38 -20.80 21.58
CA ILE A 348 -8.74 -22.02 21.11
C ILE A 348 -9.76 -23.16 21.22
N THR A 349 -10.12 -23.73 20.08
CA THR A 349 -10.91 -24.97 20.00
C THR A 349 -10.01 -26.11 19.53
N GLN A 350 -10.15 -27.29 20.10
CA GLN A 350 -9.32 -28.45 19.75
C GLN A 350 -10.12 -29.54 19.07
N MET A 351 -9.48 -30.26 18.16
CA MET A 351 -10.02 -31.45 17.50
C MET A 351 -8.89 -32.48 17.34
N ASP A 352 -9.18 -33.75 17.62
CA ASP A 352 -8.22 -34.83 17.35
C ASP A 352 -8.20 -35.21 15.87
N GLY A 353 -7.24 -36.07 15.49
CA GLY A 353 -7.09 -36.51 14.11
C GLY A 353 -8.25 -37.33 13.55
N SER A 354 -9.10 -37.85 14.43
CA SER A 354 -10.29 -38.63 14.11
C SER A 354 -11.54 -37.76 13.98
N GLY A 355 -11.44 -36.45 14.27
CA GLY A 355 -12.53 -35.49 14.18
C GLY A 355 -13.32 -35.31 15.48
N ASN A 356 -12.86 -35.86 16.60
CA ASN A 356 -13.53 -35.66 17.89
C ASN A 356 -13.13 -34.30 18.47
N LEU A 357 -14.13 -33.56 18.93
CA LEU A 357 -13.92 -32.28 19.59
C LEU A 357 -13.25 -32.47 20.97
N GLY A 358 -12.25 -31.63 21.23
CA GLY A 358 -11.51 -31.57 22.48
C GLY A 358 -11.91 -30.38 23.33
N SER A 359 -10.92 -29.72 23.95
CA SER A 359 -11.15 -28.56 24.80
C SER A 359 -11.52 -27.30 24.01
N ASP A 360 -12.22 -26.41 24.69
CA ASP A 360 -12.56 -25.07 24.23
C ASP A 360 -12.18 -24.06 25.32
N GLU A 361 -11.22 -23.19 25.03
CA GLU A 361 -10.62 -22.29 26.02
C GLU A 361 -10.37 -20.90 25.42
N THR A 362 -10.51 -19.86 26.25
CA THR A 362 -10.15 -18.50 25.89
C THR A 362 -9.06 -17.99 26.83
N ILE A 363 -7.90 -17.67 26.26
CA ILE A 363 -6.69 -17.35 27.02
C ILE A 363 -6.18 -15.96 26.65
N GLU A 364 -5.86 -15.13 27.64
CA GLU A 364 -5.31 -13.79 27.42
C GLU A 364 -3.92 -13.86 26.74
N VAL A 365 -3.75 -13.05 25.70
CA VAL A 365 -2.50 -12.89 24.95
C VAL A 365 -1.72 -11.72 25.53
N LEU A 366 -0.50 -12.00 26.00
CA LEU A 366 0.38 -10.99 26.58
C LEU A 366 1.31 -10.36 25.53
N SER A 367 1.77 -11.15 24.56
CA SER A 367 2.63 -10.68 23.48
C SER A 367 2.76 -11.72 22.36
N ILE A 368 2.94 -11.26 21.12
CA ILE A 368 3.34 -12.09 19.98
C ILE A 368 4.67 -11.56 19.44
N VAL A 369 5.63 -12.44 19.23
CA VAL A 369 6.88 -12.15 18.51
C VAL A 369 7.08 -13.15 17.39
N ALA A 370 7.70 -12.72 16.30
CA ALA A 370 8.04 -13.58 15.18
C ALA A 370 9.45 -14.15 15.33
N GLU A 371 9.69 -15.34 14.77
CA GLU A 371 10.99 -15.97 14.64
C GLU A 371 11.14 -16.63 13.26
N GLU A 372 12.36 -16.72 12.75
CA GLU A 372 12.61 -17.47 11.51
C GLU A 372 12.71 -18.95 11.89
N SER A 373 11.77 -19.76 11.42
CA SER A 373 11.72 -21.19 11.74
C SER A 373 10.98 -21.95 10.64
N GLY A 374 11.26 -23.25 10.49
CA GLY A 374 10.59 -24.09 9.49
C GLY A 374 10.77 -23.64 8.03
N GLY A 375 11.79 -22.81 7.73
CA GLY A 375 11.97 -22.21 6.41
C GLY A 375 10.93 -21.13 6.06
N SER A 376 10.30 -20.51 7.07
CA SER A 376 9.33 -19.41 6.91
C SER A 376 9.29 -18.57 8.21
N ILE A 377 8.20 -17.84 8.45
CA ILE A 377 7.95 -17.07 9.68
C ILE A 377 7.16 -17.94 10.66
N GLY A 378 7.76 -18.21 11.82
CA GLY A 378 7.09 -18.77 12.99
C GLY A 378 6.80 -17.70 14.04
N PHE A 379 6.08 -18.11 15.09
CA PHE A 379 5.62 -17.22 16.14
C PHE A 379 5.83 -17.80 17.52
N ARG A 380 6.19 -16.94 18.46
CA ARG A 380 6.21 -17.23 19.88
C ARG A 380 5.17 -16.35 20.55
N ILE A 381 4.14 -16.99 21.08
CA ILE A 381 2.98 -16.33 21.66
C ILE A 381 3.02 -16.56 23.17
N LYS A 382 3.20 -15.47 23.91
CA LYS A 382 3.12 -15.50 25.37
C LYS A 382 1.67 -15.34 25.77
N LEU A 383 1.14 -16.36 26.44
CA LEU A 383 -0.20 -16.40 27.00
C LEU A 383 -0.13 -16.23 28.51
N LYS A 384 -1.27 -15.94 29.14
CA LYS A 384 -1.36 -15.90 30.61
C LYS A 384 -1.08 -17.26 31.25
N SER A 385 -1.46 -18.36 30.59
CA SER A 385 -1.27 -19.73 31.08
C SER A 385 0.08 -20.35 30.72
N GLY A 386 0.86 -19.75 29.81
CA GLY A 386 2.09 -20.35 29.31
C GLY A 386 2.63 -19.68 28.04
N GLU A 387 3.42 -20.42 27.26
CA GLU A 387 3.98 -19.96 25.99
C GLU A 387 3.72 -20.99 24.91
N VAL A 388 3.32 -20.54 23.72
CA VAL A 388 3.16 -21.38 22.53
C VAL A 388 4.19 -20.97 21.50
N ILE A 389 4.90 -21.95 20.96
CA ILE A 389 5.82 -21.77 19.82
C ILE A 389 5.19 -22.43 18.60
N LEU A 390 4.95 -21.64 17.56
CA LEU A 390 4.38 -22.03 16.29
C LEU A 390 5.49 -22.05 15.24
N THR A 391 5.85 -23.26 14.78
CA THR A 391 6.78 -23.45 13.67
C THR A 391 5.98 -23.77 12.41
N PRO A 392 6.11 -22.98 11.33
CA PRO A 392 5.32 -23.18 10.12
C PRO A 392 5.67 -24.53 9.48
N LEU A 393 4.64 -25.28 9.07
CA LEU A 393 4.82 -26.51 8.28
C LEU A 393 5.07 -26.19 6.80
N ALA A 394 4.57 -25.04 6.35
CA ALA A 394 4.79 -24.50 5.02
C ALA A 394 4.62 -22.97 5.04
N THR A 395 5.13 -22.27 4.02
CA THR A 395 4.85 -20.83 3.83
C THR A 395 3.34 -20.59 3.75
N THR A 396 2.81 -19.57 4.41
CA THR A 396 1.36 -19.31 4.37
C THR A 396 0.93 -18.67 3.05
N ASP A 397 -0.36 -18.77 2.72
CA ASP A 397 -0.91 -18.24 1.47
C ASP A 397 -0.68 -16.72 1.34
N TYR A 398 -0.77 -15.98 2.45
CA TYR A 398 -0.44 -14.56 2.50
C TYR A 398 1.00 -14.29 2.02
N LEU A 399 1.98 -15.07 2.50
CA LEU A 399 3.38 -14.94 2.09
C LEU A 399 3.67 -15.50 0.69
N LEU A 400 2.71 -16.23 0.08
CA LEU A 400 2.78 -16.68 -1.31
C LEU A 400 2.23 -15.66 -2.30
N THR A 401 1.51 -14.63 -1.86
CA THR A 401 0.99 -13.58 -2.76
C THR A 401 2.12 -12.76 -3.39
N SER A 402 3.24 -12.61 -2.67
CA SER A 402 4.33 -11.70 -3.03
C SER A 402 5.57 -11.90 -2.14
N GLY A 403 6.66 -11.18 -2.43
CA GLY A 403 7.83 -11.12 -1.55
C GLY A 403 8.67 -12.40 -1.51
N GLN A 404 9.29 -12.69 -0.37
CA GLN A 404 10.24 -13.82 -0.24
C GLN A 404 9.57 -15.18 -0.44
N GLY A 405 8.40 -15.40 0.14
CA GLY A 405 7.71 -16.69 0.04
C GLY A 405 7.32 -17.03 -1.39
N PHE A 406 6.82 -16.04 -2.13
CA PHE A 406 6.54 -16.19 -3.57
C PHE A 406 7.82 -16.43 -4.39
N LYS A 407 8.93 -15.73 -4.12
CA LYS A 407 10.21 -15.94 -4.81
C LYS A 407 10.73 -17.36 -4.67
N GLU A 408 10.68 -17.92 -3.46
CA GLU A 408 11.09 -19.31 -3.20
C GLU A 408 10.17 -20.29 -3.91
N PHE A 409 8.85 -20.06 -3.87
CA PHE A 409 7.89 -20.86 -4.62
C PHE A 409 8.19 -20.84 -6.12
N LEU A 410 8.44 -19.67 -6.72
CA LEU A 410 8.80 -19.59 -8.15
C LEU A 410 10.10 -20.33 -8.48
N ALA A 411 11.05 -20.42 -7.55
CA ALA A 411 12.30 -21.13 -7.76
C ALA A 411 12.11 -22.66 -7.85
N THR A 412 11.04 -23.22 -7.28
CA THR A 412 10.73 -24.65 -7.39
C THR A 412 10.07 -25.03 -8.72
N ILE A 413 9.51 -24.05 -9.45
CA ILE A 413 8.84 -24.28 -10.73
C ILE A 413 9.90 -24.46 -11.85
N PRO A 414 9.80 -25.52 -12.67
CA PRO A 414 10.67 -25.72 -13.83
C PRO A 414 10.75 -24.50 -14.75
N LYS A 415 11.91 -24.32 -15.40
CA LYS A 415 12.13 -23.21 -16.36
C LYS A 415 11.55 -23.47 -17.75
N ASP A 416 11.23 -24.72 -18.06
CA ASP A 416 10.58 -25.11 -19.31
C ASP A 416 9.10 -25.36 -19.08
N TYR A 417 8.23 -24.56 -19.71
CA TYR A 417 6.79 -24.72 -19.59
C TYR A 417 6.29 -26.07 -20.14
N LYS A 418 7.00 -26.68 -21.09
CA LYS A 418 6.64 -28.00 -21.62
C LYS A 418 6.86 -29.11 -20.59
N GLU A 419 7.87 -28.97 -19.74
CA GLU A 419 8.09 -29.90 -18.62
C GLU A 419 6.94 -29.79 -17.61
N ILE A 420 6.49 -28.58 -17.31
CA ILE A 420 5.36 -28.32 -16.40
C ILE A 420 4.09 -29.06 -16.87
N PHE A 421 3.72 -28.94 -18.16
CA PHE A 421 2.55 -29.64 -18.72
C PHE A 421 2.71 -31.16 -18.77
N LYS A 422 3.93 -31.70 -18.79
CA LYS A 422 4.17 -33.16 -18.80
C LYS A 422 4.00 -33.79 -17.42
N THR A 423 4.34 -33.07 -16.36
CA THR A 423 4.42 -33.62 -15.00
C THR A 423 3.24 -33.25 -14.11
N ASN A 424 2.29 -32.44 -14.60
CA ASN A 424 1.16 -31.94 -13.82
C ASN A 424 -0.16 -32.10 -14.58
N ALA A 425 -1.26 -32.18 -13.83
CA ALA A 425 -2.60 -32.01 -14.41
C ALA A 425 -2.74 -30.62 -15.06
N TYR A 426 -3.64 -30.49 -16.03
CA TYR A 426 -3.77 -29.29 -16.86
C TYR A 426 -3.92 -28.00 -16.04
N GLU A 427 -4.86 -27.96 -15.10
CA GLU A 427 -5.16 -26.75 -14.32
C GLU A 427 -3.96 -26.35 -13.45
N LYS A 428 -3.29 -27.35 -12.86
CA LYS A 428 -2.06 -27.14 -12.11
C LYS A 428 -0.94 -26.60 -13.01
N ALA A 429 -0.78 -27.15 -14.20
CA ALA A 429 0.22 -26.67 -15.15
C ALA A 429 -0.04 -25.20 -15.53
N VAL A 430 -1.29 -24.82 -15.79
CA VAL A 430 -1.67 -23.43 -16.12
C VAL A 430 -1.32 -22.48 -14.98
N VAL A 431 -1.65 -22.81 -13.72
CA VAL A 431 -1.28 -22.00 -12.54
C VAL A 431 0.23 -21.78 -12.45
N LEU A 432 1.01 -22.86 -12.59
CA LEU A 432 2.47 -22.80 -12.49
C LEU A 432 3.09 -21.99 -13.63
N VAL A 433 2.57 -22.15 -14.85
CA VAL A 433 2.99 -21.38 -16.02
C VAL A 433 2.67 -19.90 -15.83
N ALA A 434 1.45 -19.57 -15.41
CA ALA A 434 1.01 -18.20 -15.14
C ALA A 434 1.92 -17.52 -14.10
N ALA A 435 2.15 -18.18 -12.95
CA ALA A 435 2.98 -17.63 -11.88
C ALA A 435 4.44 -17.45 -12.29
N LYS A 436 4.99 -18.36 -13.11
CA LYS A 436 6.41 -18.37 -13.49
C LYS A 436 6.75 -17.43 -14.65
N PHE A 437 5.86 -17.29 -15.63
CA PHE A 437 6.14 -16.63 -16.89
C PHE A 437 5.20 -15.47 -17.22
N GLY A 438 4.10 -15.33 -16.49
CA GLY A 438 3.12 -14.26 -16.67
C GLY A 438 3.55 -12.94 -16.05
N GLU A 439 3.03 -11.85 -16.59
CA GLU A 439 3.13 -10.50 -16.05
C GLU A 439 1.95 -10.25 -15.11
N GLY A 440 2.22 -9.90 -13.85
CA GLY A 440 1.17 -9.65 -12.87
C GLY A 440 1.55 -10.15 -11.49
N GLY A 441 0.53 -10.47 -10.68
CA GLY A 441 0.69 -10.86 -9.29
C GLY A 441 -0.63 -10.85 -8.54
N PHE A 442 -0.57 -10.72 -7.22
CA PHE A 442 -1.77 -10.54 -6.41
C PHE A 442 -2.41 -9.17 -6.70
N ASN A 443 -3.68 -9.18 -7.11
CA ASN A 443 -4.46 -7.98 -7.31
C ASN A 443 -5.39 -7.79 -6.11
N GLU A 444 -5.12 -6.75 -5.31
CA GLU A 444 -5.86 -6.46 -4.07
C GLU A 444 -7.34 -6.12 -4.31
N GLU A 445 -7.69 -5.55 -5.46
CA GLU A 445 -9.07 -5.14 -5.77
C GLU A 445 -9.99 -6.34 -5.95
N ILE A 446 -9.49 -7.41 -6.56
CA ILE A 446 -10.23 -8.67 -6.78
C ILE A 446 -9.91 -9.75 -5.73
N GLY A 447 -8.83 -9.58 -4.96
CA GLY A 447 -8.39 -10.53 -3.94
C GLY A 447 -7.85 -11.86 -4.50
N GLU A 448 -7.44 -11.87 -5.77
CA GLU A 448 -6.95 -13.06 -6.49
C GLU A 448 -5.60 -12.77 -7.16
N MET A 449 -4.85 -13.83 -7.47
CA MET A 449 -3.69 -13.75 -8.34
C MET A 449 -4.17 -13.56 -9.77
N GLN A 450 -3.65 -12.55 -10.47
CA GLN A 450 -3.98 -12.29 -11.87
C GLN A 450 -2.69 -12.10 -12.66
N TYR A 451 -2.54 -12.91 -13.71
CA TYR A 451 -1.39 -12.90 -14.60
C TYR A 451 -1.82 -12.75 -16.04
N ARG A 452 -1.04 -11.98 -16.80
CA ARG A 452 -1.18 -11.78 -18.23
C ARG A 452 -0.05 -12.49 -18.96
N LEU A 453 -0.39 -13.25 -20.00
CA LEU A 453 0.55 -13.74 -21.00
C LEU A 453 0.25 -13.03 -22.32
N SER A 454 1.22 -12.30 -22.89
CA SER A 454 1.05 -11.63 -24.18
C SER A 454 1.58 -12.49 -25.32
N THR A 455 0.88 -12.50 -26.45
CA THR A 455 1.35 -13.20 -27.66
C THR A 455 2.57 -12.51 -28.27
N SER A 456 2.84 -11.26 -27.90
CA SER A 456 4.03 -10.50 -28.30
C SER A 456 5.34 -11.19 -27.92
N ASP A 457 5.39 -11.93 -26.81
CA ASP A 457 6.61 -12.59 -26.33
C ASP A 457 6.39 -13.98 -25.72
N ARG A 458 5.13 -14.44 -25.62
CA ARG A 458 4.75 -15.74 -25.04
C ARG A 458 3.80 -16.56 -25.92
N TYR A 459 3.75 -16.28 -27.23
CA TYR A 459 2.88 -17.01 -28.18
C TYR A 459 2.91 -18.54 -28.01
N TRP A 460 4.11 -19.16 -28.01
CA TRP A 460 4.24 -20.62 -27.92
C TRP A 460 3.73 -21.22 -26.60
N MET A 461 3.69 -20.42 -25.55
CA MET A 461 3.18 -20.79 -24.24
C MET A 461 1.65 -20.70 -24.20
N ILE A 462 1.09 -19.63 -24.78
CA ILE A 462 -0.34 -19.47 -25.00
C ILE A 462 -0.89 -20.61 -25.87
N TYR A 463 -0.20 -20.92 -26.97
CA TYR A 463 -0.53 -22.06 -27.80
C TYR A 463 -0.51 -23.38 -27.00
N GLU A 464 0.49 -23.58 -26.14
CA GLU A 464 0.58 -24.77 -25.28
C GLU A 464 -0.62 -24.88 -24.32
N ILE A 465 -1.02 -23.78 -23.68
CA ILE A 465 -2.20 -23.70 -22.81
C ILE A 465 -3.44 -24.14 -23.58
N VAL A 466 -3.70 -23.56 -24.76
CA VAL A 466 -4.88 -23.93 -25.56
C VAL A 466 -4.80 -25.39 -25.99
N ARG A 467 -3.70 -25.81 -26.64
CA ARG A 467 -3.61 -27.15 -27.24
C ARG A 467 -3.59 -28.29 -26.23
N SER A 468 -3.21 -28.03 -24.97
CA SER A 468 -3.14 -29.03 -23.89
C SER A 468 -4.41 -29.10 -23.06
N HIS A 469 -5.40 -28.25 -23.36
CA HIS A 469 -6.68 -28.26 -22.67
C HIS A 469 -7.45 -29.57 -22.93
N PRO A 470 -8.11 -30.19 -21.92
CA PRO A 470 -8.89 -31.42 -22.09
C PRO A 470 -10.00 -31.36 -23.15
N ASN A 471 -10.57 -30.17 -23.37
CA ASN A 471 -11.58 -29.93 -24.41
C ASN A 471 -11.03 -29.78 -25.84
N ILE A 472 -9.72 -29.91 -26.04
CA ILE A 472 -9.06 -29.88 -27.35
C ILE A 472 -8.63 -31.30 -27.75
N LYS A 473 -9.08 -31.77 -28.92
CA LYS A 473 -8.63 -33.00 -29.55
C LYS A 473 -7.52 -32.70 -30.55
N ARG A 474 -6.48 -33.55 -30.55
CA ARG A 474 -5.35 -33.45 -31.47
C ARG A 474 -5.45 -34.54 -32.52
N ASP A 475 -5.79 -34.15 -33.74
CA ASP A 475 -5.83 -35.09 -34.87
C ASP A 475 -4.45 -35.18 -35.55
N LYS A 476 -3.70 -34.06 -35.54
CA LYS A 476 -2.30 -33.95 -35.98
C LYS A 476 -1.54 -33.03 -35.02
N GLU A 477 -0.22 -32.91 -35.22
CA GLU A 477 0.63 -32.06 -34.37
C GLU A 477 0.20 -30.60 -34.36
N SER A 478 -0.22 -30.07 -35.51
CA SER A 478 -0.60 -28.65 -35.70
C SER A 478 -2.06 -28.45 -36.11
N SER A 479 -2.94 -29.43 -35.88
CA SER A 479 -4.39 -29.29 -36.15
C SER A 479 -5.23 -30.31 -35.40
N GLY A 480 -6.51 -29.99 -35.19
CA GLY A 480 -7.47 -30.94 -34.63
C GLY A 480 -8.86 -30.36 -34.49
N SER A 481 -9.62 -30.91 -33.54
CA SER A 481 -11.02 -30.59 -33.28
C SER A 481 -11.27 -30.29 -31.81
N PHE A 482 -12.49 -29.89 -31.47
CA PHE A 482 -12.92 -29.65 -30.10
C PHE A 482 -13.76 -30.84 -29.59
N VAL A 483 -13.79 -31.05 -28.28
CA VAL A 483 -14.61 -32.12 -27.68
C VAL A 483 -16.10 -31.87 -27.91
N THR A 484 -16.54 -30.63 -27.72
CA THR A 484 -17.89 -30.16 -28.04
C THR A 484 -17.94 -29.61 -29.46
N SER A 485 -19.00 -29.97 -30.19
CA SER A 485 -19.17 -29.62 -31.60
C SER A 485 -20.20 -28.53 -31.84
N TYR A 486 -20.68 -27.83 -30.81
CA TYR A 486 -21.67 -26.75 -30.92
C TYR A 486 -21.46 -25.67 -29.85
N GLY A 487 -21.70 -24.41 -30.21
CA GLY A 487 -21.78 -23.31 -29.25
C GLY A 487 -22.32 -22.02 -29.87
N SER A 488 -22.63 -21.03 -29.03
CA SER A 488 -22.97 -19.64 -29.42
C SER A 488 -21.87 -18.63 -29.08
N ALA A 489 -21.74 -17.56 -29.88
CA ALA A 489 -20.90 -16.38 -29.64
C ALA A 489 -21.71 -15.25 -28.96
N SER A 490 -21.07 -14.16 -28.55
CA SER A 490 -21.73 -13.07 -27.81
C SER A 490 -22.74 -12.29 -28.64
N ASP A 491 -22.55 -12.25 -29.96
CA ASP A 491 -23.45 -11.61 -30.92
C ASP A 491 -24.68 -12.46 -31.27
N GLY A 492 -24.84 -13.63 -30.65
CA GLY A 492 -25.94 -14.55 -30.92
C GLY A 492 -25.75 -15.39 -32.18
N THR A 493 -24.55 -15.43 -32.78
CA THR A 493 -24.22 -16.41 -33.83
C THR A 493 -23.92 -17.78 -33.23
N CYS A 494 -24.23 -18.85 -33.96
CA CYS A 494 -23.94 -20.22 -33.52
C CYS A 494 -23.19 -20.99 -34.59
N PHE A 495 -22.18 -21.74 -34.14
CA PHE A 495 -21.35 -22.57 -34.99
C PHE A 495 -21.33 -24.00 -34.47
N ASN A 496 -21.12 -24.94 -35.40
CA ASN A 496 -20.87 -26.33 -35.11
C ASN A 496 -19.57 -26.83 -35.78
N ASP A 497 -19.17 -28.06 -35.47
CA ASP A 497 -18.00 -28.75 -36.06
C ASP A 497 -16.70 -27.92 -35.96
N PHE A 498 -16.36 -27.47 -34.75
CA PHE A 498 -15.18 -26.65 -34.53
C PHE A 498 -13.87 -27.41 -34.80
N GLN A 499 -12.97 -26.76 -35.53
CA GLN A 499 -11.63 -27.25 -35.83
C GLN A 499 -10.59 -26.16 -35.57
N TRP A 500 -9.37 -26.57 -35.21
CA TRP A 500 -8.25 -25.66 -35.01
C TRP A 500 -7.06 -26.07 -35.86
N ARG A 501 -6.23 -25.09 -36.25
CA ARG A 501 -4.94 -25.34 -36.89
C ARG A 501 -3.92 -24.26 -36.55
N GLN A 502 -2.64 -24.64 -36.55
CA GLN A 502 -1.52 -23.77 -36.19
C GLN A 502 -0.46 -23.72 -37.31
N PRO A 503 -0.66 -22.94 -38.38
CA PRO A 503 0.42 -22.66 -39.34
C PRO A 503 1.39 -21.60 -38.80
N LYS A 504 2.70 -21.85 -38.81
CA LYS A 504 3.75 -20.80 -38.77
C LYS A 504 3.51 -19.66 -37.75
N GLY A 505 3.25 -19.98 -36.49
CA GLY A 505 3.10 -18.94 -35.45
C GLY A 505 1.73 -18.26 -35.43
N GLN A 506 0.73 -18.81 -36.11
CA GLN A 506 -0.64 -18.31 -36.13
C GLN A 506 -1.59 -19.40 -35.66
N PHE A 507 -2.59 -19.08 -34.84
CA PHE A 507 -3.60 -20.03 -34.37
C PHE A 507 -4.98 -19.65 -34.92
N TYR A 508 -5.53 -20.55 -35.75
CA TYR A 508 -6.83 -20.37 -36.36
C TYR A 508 -7.86 -21.30 -35.73
N VAL A 509 -9.08 -20.78 -35.56
CA VAL A 509 -10.27 -21.58 -35.24
C VAL A 509 -11.24 -21.45 -36.41
N SER A 510 -11.88 -22.56 -36.76
CA SER A 510 -12.92 -22.60 -37.77
C SER A 510 -14.16 -23.31 -37.26
N GLY A 511 -15.32 -22.89 -37.73
CA GLY A 511 -16.63 -23.47 -37.41
C GLY A 511 -17.58 -23.37 -38.58
N VAL A 512 -18.62 -24.20 -38.60
CA VAL A 512 -19.66 -24.20 -39.61
C VAL A 512 -20.90 -23.53 -39.03
N TYR A 513 -21.40 -22.48 -39.67
CA TYR A 513 -22.59 -21.78 -39.18
C TYR A 513 -23.78 -22.73 -39.04
N ALA A 514 -24.44 -22.72 -37.89
CA ALA A 514 -25.48 -23.69 -37.55
C ALA A 514 -26.88 -23.06 -37.34
N GLY A 515 -26.97 -21.73 -37.21
CA GLY A 515 -28.20 -21.01 -36.84
C GLY A 515 -28.69 -21.39 -35.44
N CYS A 516 -28.74 -20.45 -34.49
CA CYS A 516 -29.06 -20.79 -33.09
C CYS A 516 -30.47 -21.38 -32.87
N ASN A 517 -31.38 -21.16 -33.82
CA ASN A 517 -32.78 -21.62 -33.79
C ASN A 517 -33.13 -22.64 -34.91
N GLY A 518 -32.13 -23.27 -35.54
CA GLY A 518 -32.37 -24.37 -36.49
C GLY A 518 -32.84 -23.97 -37.89
N GLU A 519 -32.65 -22.72 -38.32
CA GLU A 519 -32.94 -22.30 -39.70
C GLU A 519 -31.80 -22.72 -40.65
N SER A 520 -32.00 -23.81 -41.40
CA SER A 520 -31.07 -24.27 -42.44
C SER A 520 -31.56 -23.88 -43.83
N GLY A 521 -31.02 -22.80 -44.40
CA GLY A 521 -31.38 -22.32 -45.74
C GLY A 521 -30.32 -22.55 -46.84
N GLU A 522 -29.04 -22.56 -46.50
CA GLU A 522 -27.94 -22.72 -47.46
C GLU A 522 -26.89 -23.67 -46.91
N THR A 523 -26.12 -24.31 -47.80
CA THR A 523 -24.99 -25.17 -47.41
C THR A 523 -24.01 -24.33 -46.59
N PRO A 524 -23.88 -24.56 -45.27
CA PRO A 524 -23.16 -23.62 -44.43
C PRO A 524 -21.68 -23.67 -44.77
N LYS A 525 -21.11 -22.50 -45.10
CA LYS A 525 -19.67 -22.35 -45.32
C LYS A 525 -18.97 -22.39 -43.97
N ARG A 526 -17.82 -23.08 -43.93
CA ARG A 526 -16.92 -23.03 -42.79
C ARG A 526 -16.27 -21.66 -42.75
N GLU A 527 -16.46 -20.95 -41.65
CA GLU A 527 -15.78 -19.69 -41.35
C GLU A 527 -14.52 -20.01 -40.55
N GLU A 528 -13.45 -19.27 -40.82
CA GLU A 528 -12.15 -19.45 -40.18
C GLU A 528 -11.58 -18.08 -39.80
N GLU A 529 -11.17 -17.95 -38.55
CA GLU A 529 -10.63 -16.72 -38.00
C GLU A 529 -9.26 -16.96 -37.34
N LEU A 530 -8.40 -15.95 -37.44
CA LEU A 530 -7.13 -15.90 -36.70
C LEU A 530 -7.42 -15.42 -35.28
N CYS A 531 -7.16 -16.28 -34.28
CA CYS A 531 -7.46 -15.96 -32.89
C CYS A 531 -6.28 -15.36 -32.14
N PHE A 532 -5.06 -15.72 -32.53
CA PHE A 532 -3.85 -15.10 -32.05
C PHE A 532 -2.65 -15.48 -32.90
N GLU A 533 -1.65 -14.61 -32.95
CA GLU A 533 -0.40 -14.84 -33.67
C GLU A 533 0.84 -14.39 -32.88
N GLU A 534 1.98 -14.94 -33.27
CA GLU A 534 3.29 -14.57 -32.74
C GLU A 534 3.58 -13.10 -33.04
N LEU A 535 4.04 -12.35 -32.04
CA LEU A 535 4.20 -10.88 -32.10
C LEU A 535 2.87 -10.10 -32.19
N GLY A 536 1.72 -10.76 -31.98
CA GLY A 536 0.40 -10.15 -31.99
C GLY A 536 0.06 -9.29 -30.75
N PRO A 537 -1.07 -8.58 -30.76
CA PRO A 537 -1.52 -7.75 -29.65
C PRO A 537 -2.28 -8.52 -28.56
N ASP A 538 -2.71 -9.75 -28.84
CA ASP A 538 -3.58 -10.52 -27.97
C ASP A 538 -2.91 -10.92 -26.65
N ALA A 539 -3.73 -11.20 -25.64
CA ALA A 539 -3.26 -11.69 -24.36
C ALA A 539 -4.26 -12.64 -23.71
N ILE A 540 -3.74 -13.57 -22.91
CA ILE A 540 -4.53 -14.39 -22.00
C ILE A 540 -4.35 -13.86 -20.58
N TYR A 541 -5.46 -13.64 -19.88
CA TYR A 541 -5.52 -13.39 -18.46
C TYR A 541 -5.85 -14.69 -17.73
N ILE A 542 -5.06 -15.01 -16.70
CA ILE A 542 -5.24 -16.21 -15.88
C ILE A 542 -5.40 -15.73 -14.44
N THR A 543 -6.55 -16.05 -13.85
CA THR A 543 -6.93 -15.59 -12.51
C THR A 543 -7.21 -16.79 -11.60
N PHE A 544 -6.67 -16.78 -10.37
CA PHE A 544 -6.91 -17.82 -9.37
C PHE A 544 -6.64 -17.34 -7.93
N PRO A 545 -7.26 -17.95 -6.91
CA PRO A 545 -6.95 -17.67 -5.50
C PRO A 545 -5.50 -18.01 -5.13
N ALA A 546 -4.87 -17.25 -4.22
CA ALA A 546 -3.49 -17.52 -3.79
C ALA A 546 -3.29 -18.93 -3.20
N SER A 547 -4.30 -19.46 -2.51
CA SER A 547 -4.29 -20.83 -1.95
C SER A 547 -4.17 -21.93 -3.02
N ASP A 548 -4.56 -21.62 -4.26
CA ASP A 548 -4.51 -22.55 -5.39
C ASP A 548 -3.10 -22.69 -6.00
N LEU A 549 -2.14 -21.82 -5.64
CA LEU A 549 -0.71 -21.98 -6.01
C LEU A 549 -0.17 -23.35 -5.61
N ARG A 550 -0.66 -23.91 -4.50
CA ARG A 550 -0.25 -25.22 -3.95
C ARG A 550 -1.36 -26.27 -3.98
N SER A 551 -2.50 -26.00 -4.61
CA SER A 551 -3.55 -27.00 -4.78
C SER A 551 -3.15 -28.00 -5.86
N ASP A 552 -3.52 -29.27 -5.69
CA ASP A 552 -3.43 -30.30 -6.76
C ASP A 552 -4.56 -30.14 -7.78
N LYS A 553 -5.67 -29.50 -7.38
CA LYS A 553 -6.83 -29.21 -8.21
C LYS A 553 -7.20 -27.72 -8.07
N PRO A 554 -6.38 -26.81 -8.62
CA PRO A 554 -6.63 -25.39 -8.49
C PRO A 554 -7.88 -24.98 -9.26
N ARG A 555 -8.57 -23.94 -8.77
CA ARG A 555 -9.64 -23.28 -9.51
C ARG A 555 -9.03 -22.15 -10.31
N ILE A 556 -9.20 -22.18 -11.63
CA ILE A 556 -8.65 -21.19 -12.55
C ILE A 556 -9.76 -20.58 -13.39
N ASP A 557 -9.62 -19.30 -13.69
CA ASP A 557 -10.38 -18.59 -14.72
C ASP A 557 -9.39 -18.12 -15.78
N ILE A 558 -9.68 -18.40 -17.05
CA ILE A 558 -8.81 -18.04 -18.17
C ILE A 558 -9.64 -17.23 -19.16
N ASP A 559 -9.14 -16.06 -19.57
CA ASP A 559 -9.78 -15.16 -20.51
C ASP A 559 -8.80 -14.73 -21.61
N LEU A 560 -9.02 -15.17 -22.84
CA LEU A 560 -8.32 -14.68 -24.04
C LEU A 560 -9.01 -13.38 -24.49
N GLN A 561 -8.28 -12.28 -24.44
CA GLN A 561 -8.76 -10.99 -24.94
C GLN A 561 -8.72 -10.98 -26.47
N ASN A 562 -9.79 -11.47 -27.08
CA ASN A 562 -10.01 -11.45 -28.52
C ASN A 562 -11.51 -11.20 -28.79
N GLU A 563 -11.82 -10.23 -29.64
CA GLU A 563 -13.19 -9.82 -29.95
C GLU A 563 -13.80 -10.55 -31.17
N SER A 564 -13.04 -11.41 -31.87
CA SER A 564 -13.49 -12.13 -33.06
C SER A 564 -14.49 -13.24 -32.71
N SER A 565 -15.60 -13.33 -33.45
CA SER A 565 -16.78 -14.13 -33.08
C SER A 565 -16.49 -15.64 -33.02
N VAL A 566 -15.74 -16.18 -33.98
CA VAL A 566 -15.33 -17.60 -34.00
C VAL A 566 -14.24 -17.89 -32.97
N CYS A 567 -13.44 -16.89 -32.61
CA CYS A 567 -12.39 -17.03 -31.61
C CYS A 567 -12.87 -16.93 -30.16
N GLN A 568 -13.99 -16.25 -29.89
CA GLN A 568 -14.65 -16.23 -28.58
C GLN A 568 -15.02 -17.63 -28.07
N TYR A 569 -15.13 -18.61 -28.96
CA TYR A 569 -15.36 -20.02 -28.60
C TYR A 569 -14.23 -20.63 -27.80
N ILE A 570 -13.01 -20.12 -27.92
CA ILE A 570 -11.91 -20.53 -27.03
C ILE A 570 -12.29 -20.18 -25.58
N ASN A 571 -12.79 -18.98 -25.33
CA ASN A 571 -13.22 -18.59 -23.98
C ASN A 571 -14.43 -19.37 -23.49
N ARG A 572 -15.39 -19.69 -24.36
CA ARG A 572 -16.66 -20.34 -23.97
C ARG A 572 -16.56 -21.87 -23.86
N LEU A 573 -15.92 -22.53 -24.82
CA LEU A 573 -15.89 -24.00 -24.91
C LEU A 573 -14.60 -24.61 -24.35
N VAL A 574 -13.48 -23.89 -24.46
CA VAL A 574 -12.19 -24.37 -23.93
C VAL A 574 -12.09 -23.92 -22.49
N PHE A 575 -11.93 -22.62 -22.26
CA PHE A 575 -11.63 -22.07 -20.94
C PHE A 575 -12.83 -21.99 -19.99
N VAL A 576 -14.04 -21.88 -20.54
CA VAL A 576 -15.27 -21.73 -19.75
C VAL A 576 -15.17 -20.51 -18.83
N SER A 577 -14.72 -19.38 -19.39
CA SER A 577 -14.44 -18.13 -18.65
C SER A 577 -15.67 -17.59 -17.93
N LYS A 578 -15.51 -17.16 -16.67
CA LYS A 578 -16.57 -16.58 -15.84
C LYS A 578 -17.29 -15.40 -16.54
N LYS A 579 -16.52 -14.55 -17.25
CA LYS A 579 -17.04 -13.39 -17.98
C LYS A 579 -18.13 -13.77 -18.97
N TYR A 580 -17.92 -14.87 -19.70
CA TYR A 580 -18.82 -15.32 -20.76
C TYR A 580 -19.93 -16.26 -20.25
N GLN A 581 -19.79 -16.84 -19.05
CA GLN A 581 -20.87 -17.59 -18.40
C GLN A 581 -21.99 -16.68 -17.86
N ALA A 582 -21.64 -15.47 -17.38
CA ALA A 582 -22.62 -14.51 -16.87
C ALA A 582 -23.57 -13.97 -17.97
N GLU A 583 -23.12 -13.93 -19.23
CA GLU A 583 -23.92 -13.52 -20.38
C GLU A 583 -24.91 -14.61 -20.85
N SER A 584 -24.63 -15.88 -20.56
CA SER A 584 -25.51 -17.02 -20.88
C SER A 584 -26.58 -17.32 -19.82
N GLY A 585 -26.57 -16.61 -18.69
CA GLY A 585 -27.55 -16.79 -17.59
C GLY A 585 -28.86 -16.01 -17.76
N GLY A 586 -29.05 -15.34 -18.90
CA GLY A 586 -30.30 -14.71 -19.30
C GLY A 586 -31.13 -15.64 -20.19
N GLU A 587 -31.56 -16.79 -19.66
CA GLU A 587 -32.71 -17.55 -20.17
C GLU A 587 -33.89 -17.41 -19.22
#